data_AF-A0A4P9TLF6-F1
#
_entry.id   AF-A0A4P9TLF6-F1
#
_cell.length_a   1.000
_cell.length_b   1.000
_cell.length_c   1.000
_cell.angle_alpha   90.00
_cell.angle_beta   90.00
_cell.angle_gamma   90.00
#
_symmetry.space_group_name_H-M   'P 1'
#
loop_
_entity.id
_entity.type
_entity.pdbx_description
1 polymer ?
#
loop_
_entity_poly.entity_id
_entity_poly.type
_entity_poly.pdbx_seq_one_letter_code
_entity_poly.pdbx_strand_id
1 'polypeptide(L)'
;MGVAGISGVVAADESSEDEESVKPTGTESFAIRFETEPDDGTLTYEVTVPDEDATLNNVENGILGNDDVTRNNGETTVEGTVKGQSPYYDEIQFDTEDGNRPAGDEWWKADAGLQVELDTPAGSEILQEG
;
A
#
# COMPACT_ATOMS: atom_id res chain seq x y z
N MET A 1 56.62 -24.45 -3.27
CA MET A 1 56.13 -25.63 -4.03
C MET A 1 55.12 -26.33 -3.13
N GLY A 2 53.83 -26.50 -3.40
CA GLY A 2 52.96 -26.20 -4.54
C GLY A 2 51.70 -27.08 -4.40
N VAL A 3 50.51 -26.49 -4.64
CA VAL A 3 49.18 -27.04 -5.04
C VAL A 3 48.51 -28.14 -4.17
N ALA A 4 47.34 -27.93 -3.56
CA ALA A 4 45.93 -27.83 -4.05
C ALA A 4 45.18 -29.18 -4.08
N GLY A 5 43.93 -29.19 -3.59
CA GLY A 5 42.99 -30.30 -3.74
C GLY A 5 41.73 -30.20 -2.86
N ILE A 6 40.73 -29.45 -3.31
CA ILE A 6 39.35 -29.42 -2.82
C ILE A 6 38.55 -30.63 -3.33
N SER A 7 37.75 -31.27 -2.47
CA SER A 7 36.58 -32.14 -2.78
C SER A 7 36.00 -32.62 -1.44
N GLY A 8 34.72 -32.49 -1.10
CA GLY A 8 33.58 -32.09 -1.90
C GLY A 8 32.40 -31.66 -1.02
N VAL A 9 31.50 -31.00 -1.75
CA VAL A 9 30.19 -30.44 -1.45
C VAL A 9 29.34 -31.21 -0.42
N VAL A 10 28.84 -30.51 0.60
CA VAL A 10 27.48 -30.74 1.09
C VAL A 10 26.60 -29.74 0.33
N ALA A 11 25.56 -30.27 -0.31
CA ALA A 11 24.56 -29.48 -0.98
C ALA A 11 24.00 -28.45 0.01
N ALA A 12 24.12 -27.17 -0.34
CA ALA A 12 23.23 -26.15 0.17
C ALA A 12 21.86 -26.52 -0.42
N ASP A 13 21.07 -27.20 0.39
CA ASP A 13 19.68 -27.54 0.08
C ASP A 13 18.90 -26.23 0.02
N GLU A 14 18.10 -26.16 -1.04
CA GLU A 14 17.40 -24.96 -1.46
C GLU A 14 16.24 -24.66 -0.52
N SER A 15 16.28 -23.49 0.08
CA SER A 15 15.08 -22.72 0.41
C SER A 15 15.53 -21.33 0.82
N SER A 16 15.61 -20.46 -0.17
CA SER A 16 15.19 -19.08 0.07
C SER A 16 13.67 -19.16 0.27
N GLU A 17 13.25 -19.64 1.44
CA GLU A 17 11.94 -19.31 1.96
C GLU A 17 11.93 -17.79 1.99
N ASP A 18 11.09 -17.20 1.14
CA ASP A 18 10.56 -15.86 1.30
C ASP A 18 10.60 -15.52 2.80
N GLU A 19 11.34 -14.47 3.17
CA GLU A 19 11.11 -13.79 4.45
C GLU A 19 9.69 -13.22 4.35
N GLU A 20 8.70 -14.10 4.47
CA GLU A 20 7.33 -13.79 4.82
C GLU A 20 7.48 -13.15 6.19
N SER A 21 7.55 -11.80 6.20
CA SER A 21 7.48 -11.01 7.42
C SER A 21 6.38 -11.64 8.25
N VAL A 22 6.78 -12.27 9.36
CA VAL A 22 5.86 -12.91 10.30
C VAL A 22 5.05 -11.79 10.92
N LYS A 23 3.99 -11.39 10.22
CA LYS A 23 3.03 -10.40 10.69
C LYS A 23 2.54 -10.88 12.05
N PRO A 24 2.66 -10.05 13.11
CA PRO A 24 2.25 -10.47 14.44
C PRO A 24 0.81 -10.97 14.37
N THR A 25 0.53 -12.08 15.04
CA THR A 25 -0.81 -12.69 15.08
C THR A 25 -1.79 -11.68 15.71
N GLY A 26 -2.48 -10.89 14.88
CA GLY A 26 -3.29 -9.75 15.31
C GLY A 26 -3.39 -8.61 14.29
N THR A 27 -2.46 -8.49 13.34
CA THR A 27 -2.56 -7.47 12.28
C THR A 27 -3.55 -7.87 11.20
N GLU A 28 -4.49 -6.98 10.89
CA GLU A 28 -5.39 -7.11 9.75
C GLU A 28 -4.95 -6.16 8.63
N SER A 29 -4.91 -6.69 7.39
CA SER A 29 -4.56 -5.92 6.20
C SER A 29 -5.79 -5.17 5.68
N PHE A 30 -5.61 -3.90 5.34
CA PHE A 30 -6.60 -3.04 4.74
C PHE A 30 -6.07 -2.47 3.43
N ALA A 31 -6.97 -2.13 2.51
CA ALA A 31 -6.62 -1.39 1.30
C ALA A 31 -7.63 -0.28 1.05
N ILE A 32 -7.17 0.95 0.90
CA ILE A 32 -8.03 2.07 0.46
C ILE A 32 -7.75 2.36 -1.01
N ARG A 33 -8.80 2.35 -1.83
CA ARG A 33 -8.76 2.56 -3.26
C ARG A 33 -9.50 3.84 -3.62
N PHE A 34 -8.81 4.72 -4.34
CA PHE A 34 -9.33 5.97 -4.90
C PHE A 34 -9.51 5.77 -6.39
N GLU A 35 -10.73 5.84 -6.90
CA GLU A 35 -11.06 5.69 -8.32
C GLU A 35 -11.73 6.96 -8.85
N THR A 36 -11.37 7.36 -10.07
CA THR A 36 -11.96 8.52 -10.77
C THR A 36 -12.55 8.07 -12.10
N GLU A 37 -13.51 8.84 -12.63
CA GLU A 37 -14.02 8.60 -13.97
C GLU A 37 -12.99 9.02 -15.06
N PRO A 38 -13.00 8.38 -16.24
CA PRO A 38 -12.29 8.90 -17.39
C PRO A 38 -12.77 10.32 -17.71
N ASP A 39 -11.84 11.23 -18.01
CA ASP A 39 -12.10 12.65 -18.32
C ASP A 39 -12.45 13.56 -17.13
N ASP A 40 -12.45 13.09 -15.88
CA ASP A 40 -12.75 13.92 -14.69
C ASP A 40 -11.60 14.88 -14.29
N GLY A 41 -10.46 14.79 -14.99
CA GLY A 41 -9.31 15.66 -14.80
C GLY A 41 -8.26 15.08 -13.87
N THR A 42 -7.85 15.81 -12.84
CA THR A 42 -6.88 15.34 -11.84
C THR A 42 -7.43 15.68 -10.47
N LEU A 43 -7.73 14.65 -9.69
CA LEU A 43 -8.33 14.76 -8.36
C LEU A 43 -7.29 14.37 -7.32
N THR A 44 -7.32 15.04 -6.17
CA THR A 44 -6.35 14.84 -5.09
C THR A 44 -6.93 13.97 -3.97
N TYR A 45 -6.08 13.19 -3.32
CA TYR A 45 -6.42 12.47 -2.10
C TYR A 45 -5.30 12.60 -1.05
N GLU A 46 -5.65 12.40 0.21
CA GLU A 46 -4.75 12.35 1.36
C GLU A 46 -5.23 11.21 2.26
N VAL A 47 -4.31 10.37 2.72
CA VAL A 47 -4.60 9.34 3.72
C VAL A 47 -3.50 9.31 4.76
N THR A 48 -3.85 9.13 6.02
CA THR A 48 -2.93 8.97 7.15
C THR A 48 -3.29 7.69 7.88
N VAL A 49 -2.49 6.64 7.71
CA VAL A 49 -2.72 5.34 8.33
C VAL A 49 -1.75 5.12 9.48
N PRO A 50 -2.17 4.49 10.60
CA PRO A 50 -1.32 4.14 11.73
C PRO A 50 -0.48 2.90 11.41
N ASP A 51 0.22 2.94 10.29
CA ASP A 51 1.08 1.88 9.78
C ASP A 51 2.31 2.52 9.14
N GLU A 52 3.50 2.23 9.65
CA GLU A 52 4.75 2.76 9.09
C GLU A 52 5.19 2.01 7.81
N ASP A 53 4.69 0.80 7.62
CA ASP A 53 4.99 -0.08 6.49
C ASP A 53 3.96 0.03 5.36
N ALA A 54 3.06 1.01 5.44
CA ALA A 54 2.03 1.23 4.45
C ALA A 54 2.65 1.37 3.04
N THR A 55 2.04 0.66 2.11
CA THR A 55 2.51 0.54 0.73
C THR A 55 1.49 1.16 -0.22
N LEU A 56 1.92 2.21 -0.89
CA LEU A 56 1.20 2.77 -2.03
C LEU A 56 1.41 1.85 -3.25
N ASN A 57 0.37 1.15 -3.65
CA ASN A 57 0.30 0.42 -4.90
C ASN A 57 -0.29 1.33 -5.99
N ASN A 58 0.52 2.26 -6.48
CA ASN A 58 0.16 3.07 -7.65
C ASN A 58 0.41 2.25 -8.93
N VAL A 59 -0.53 2.30 -9.88
CA VAL A 59 -0.41 1.63 -11.17
C VAL A 59 0.47 2.44 -12.17
N GLU A 60 0.75 3.72 -11.92
CA GLU A 60 1.80 4.47 -12.63
C GLU A 60 3.16 4.40 -11.89
N ASN A 61 3.78 3.21 -11.88
CA ASN A 61 5.18 3.06 -11.51
C ASN A 61 6.08 3.69 -12.60
N GLY A 62 6.18 5.03 -12.61
CA GLY A 62 7.11 5.72 -13.50
C GLY A 62 6.72 7.14 -13.87
N ILE A 63 7.38 8.10 -13.23
CA ILE A 63 7.79 9.39 -13.80
C ILE A 63 6.79 10.57 -13.64
N LEU A 64 5.51 10.36 -13.33
CA LEU A 64 4.54 11.47 -13.10
C LEU A 64 3.49 11.23 -11.99
N GLY A 65 3.72 10.30 -11.07
CA GLY A 65 2.95 10.21 -9.81
C GLY A 65 3.51 11.25 -8.83
N ASN A 66 2.71 12.26 -8.47
CA ASN A 66 3.07 13.28 -7.48
C ASN A 66 2.71 12.80 -6.06
N ASP A 67 2.72 11.50 -5.82
CA ASP A 67 2.28 10.96 -4.55
C ASP A 67 3.43 11.06 -3.54
N ASP A 68 3.25 11.91 -2.54
CA ASP A 68 4.17 12.10 -1.43
C ASP A 68 3.82 11.10 -0.33
N VAL A 69 4.77 10.21 -0.02
CA VAL A 69 4.65 9.24 1.06
C VAL A 69 5.54 9.70 2.21
N THR A 70 4.92 10.27 3.23
CA THR A 70 5.56 10.78 4.42
C THR A 70 5.33 9.82 5.60
N ARG A 71 6.41 9.17 6.05
CA ARG A 71 6.40 8.25 7.21
C ARG A 71 6.87 8.95 8.48
N ASN A 72 6.08 8.91 9.55
CA ASN A 72 6.42 9.49 10.85
C ASN A 72 6.00 8.58 12.00
N ASN A 73 6.92 8.21 12.89
CA ASN A 73 6.63 7.71 14.25
C ASN A 73 5.43 6.73 14.39
N GLY A 74 5.34 5.71 13.52
CA GLY A 74 4.28 4.69 13.53
C GLY A 74 3.08 4.98 12.64
N GLU A 75 3.09 6.06 11.85
CA GLU A 75 2.07 6.40 10.87
C GLU A 75 2.68 6.73 9.50
N THR A 76 1.91 6.47 8.44
CA THR A 76 2.24 6.85 7.06
C THR A 76 1.15 7.74 6.53
N THR A 77 1.53 8.94 6.10
CA THR A 77 0.68 9.84 5.32
C THR A 77 1.03 9.70 3.85
N VAL A 78 0.02 9.49 3.01
CA VAL A 78 0.13 9.46 1.56
C VAL A 78 -0.76 10.55 0.99
N GLU A 79 -0.14 11.55 0.40
CA GLU A 79 -0.81 12.61 -0.35
C GLU A 79 -0.61 12.34 -1.82
N GLY A 80 -1.69 12.14 -2.60
CA GLY A 80 -1.57 11.74 -3.99
C GLY A 80 -2.61 12.35 -4.92
N THR A 81 -2.46 12.04 -6.21
CA THR A 81 -3.39 12.52 -7.24
C THR A 81 -3.77 11.42 -8.23
N VAL A 82 -5.07 11.12 -8.31
CA VAL A 82 -5.61 10.23 -9.34
C VAL A 82 -5.92 11.06 -10.59
N LYS A 83 -5.40 10.64 -11.73
CA LYS A 83 -5.75 11.24 -13.03
C LYS A 83 -6.93 10.49 -13.63
N GLY A 84 -7.82 11.23 -14.29
CA GLY A 84 -8.82 10.72 -15.23
C GLY A 84 -8.19 10.15 -16.51
N GLN A 85 -7.03 9.49 -16.41
CA GLN A 85 -6.32 8.77 -17.45
C GLN A 85 -5.89 7.41 -16.90
N SER A 86 -6.11 6.31 -17.64
CA SER A 86 -5.78 4.97 -17.17
C SER A 86 -4.33 4.86 -16.69
N PRO A 87 -4.09 4.28 -15.51
CA PRO A 87 -5.04 3.74 -14.54
C PRO A 87 -5.85 4.82 -13.82
N TYR A 88 -7.18 4.69 -13.80
CA TYR A 88 -8.06 5.67 -13.15
C TYR A 88 -8.17 5.44 -11.63
N TYR A 89 -7.18 4.80 -11.02
CA TYR A 89 -7.22 4.51 -9.59
C TYR A 89 -5.84 4.44 -8.94
N ASP A 90 -5.82 4.78 -7.65
CA ASP A 90 -4.71 4.58 -6.72
C ASP A 90 -5.15 3.68 -5.57
N GLU A 91 -4.26 2.83 -5.06
CA GLU A 91 -4.54 1.93 -3.94
C GLU A 91 -3.43 2.02 -2.88
N ILE A 92 -3.81 2.16 -1.62
CA ILE A 92 -2.89 2.19 -0.49
C ILE A 92 -3.23 1.02 0.43
N GLN A 93 -2.28 0.11 0.56
CA GLN A 93 -2.36 -1.03 1.45
C GLN A 93 -1.67 -0.70 2.76
N PHE A 94 -2.30 -1.04 3.87
CA PHE A 94 -1.78 -0.80 5.20
C PHE A 94 -2.25 -1.87 6.18
N ASP A 95 -1.43 -2.15 7.18
CA ASP A 95 -1.73 -3.12 8.23
C ASP A 95 -2.07 -2.39 9.53
N THR A 96 -3.05 -2.86 10.29
CA THR A 96 -3.36 -2.29 11.61
C THR A 96 -3.14 -3.32 12.71
N GLU A 97 -2.36 -2.98 13.74
CA GLU A 97 -2.04 -3.88 14.86
C GLU A 97 -3.28 -4.26 15.69
N ASP A 98 -4.24 -3.35 15.80
CA ASP A 98 -5.49 -3.56 16.56
C ASP A 98 -6.58 -4.29 15.74
N GLY A 99 -6.31 -4.62 14.47
CA GLY A 99 -7.29 -5.23 13.57
C GLY A 99 -8.44 -4.29 13.15
N ASN A 100 -8.37 -3.02 13.56
CA ASN A 100 -9.42 -2.05 13.33
C ASN A 100 -8.90 -0.94 12.43
N ARG A 101 -9.71 -0.56 11.44
CA ARG A 101 -9.47 0.65 10.65
C ARG A 101 -9.29 1.87 11.56
N PRO A 102 -8.58 2.91 11.11
CA PRO A 102 -8.38 4.10 11.91
C PRO A 102 -9.74 4.73 12.26
N ALA A 103 -9.85 5.26 13.48
CA ALA A 103 -11.13 5.78 13.96
C ALA A 103 -11.48 7.10 13.27
N GLY A 104 -12.76 7.26 12.91
CA GLY A 104 -13.28 8.46 12.24
C GLY A 104 -13.03 8.44 10.72
N ASP A 105 -13.21 9.60 10.10
CA ASP A 105 -12.96 9.85 8.68
C ASP A 105 -11.86 10.91 8.48
N GLU A 106 -11.13 11.23 9.55
CA GLU A 106 -10.06 12.25 9.52
C GLU A 106 -8.74 11.67 8.98
N TRP A 107 -8.63 10.35 8.91
CA TRP A 107 -7.47 9.62 8.42
C TRP A 107 -7.47 9.47 6.90
N TRP A 108 -8.52 9.93 6.21
CA TRP A 108 -8.58 9.93 4.75
C TRP A 108 -9.38 11.13 4.26
N LYS A 109 -9.05 11.62 3.08
CA LYS A 109 -9.75 12.71 2.42
C LYS A 109 -9.54 12.60 0.92
N ALA A 110 -10.59 12.86 0.16
CA ALA A 110 -10.53 12.90 -1.29
C ALA A 110 -11.30 14.10 -1.83
N ASP A 111 -10.97 14.54 -3.05
CA ASP A 111 -11.77 15.52 -3.76
C ASP A 111 -13.16 14.95 -4.12
N ALA A 112 -14.13 15.82 -4.38
CA ALA A 112 -15.47 15.39 -4.79
C ALA A 112 -15.41 14.91 -6.25
N GLY A 113 -15.88 13.69 -6.53
CA GLY A 113 -15.67 13.02 -7.82
C GLY A 113 -14.77 11.79 -7.73
N LEU A 114 -14.03 11.61 -6.62
CA LEU A 114 -13.33 10.37 -6.33
C LEU A 114 -14.26 9.39 -5.61
N GLN A 115 -14.44 8.22 -6.21
CA GLN A 115 -14.98 7.08 -5.49
C GLN A 115 -13.90 6.54 -4.56
N VAL A 116 -14.22 6.41 -3.28
CA VAL A 116 -13.30 5.89 -2.27
C VAL A 116 -13.88 4.60 -1.70
N GLU A 117 -13.15 3.51 -1.87
CA GLU A 117 -13.50 2.18 -1.37
C GLU A 117 -12.44 1.70 -0.38
N LEU A 118 -12.88 1.19 0.76
CA LEU A 118 -12.02 0.56 1.76
C LEU A 118 -12.26 -0.95 1.75
N ASP A 119 -11.27 -1.71 1.30
CA ASP A 119 -11.22 -3.14 1.46
C ASP A 119 -10.77 -3.49 2.88
N THR A 120 -11.61 -4.24 3.58
CA THR A 120 -11.34 -4.80 4.90
C THR A 120 -11.38 -6.32 4.82
N PRO A 121 -10.77 -7.06 5.76
CA PRO A 121 -10.88 -8.52 5.79
C PRO A 121 -12.32 -9.03 5.97
N ALA A 122 -13.25 -8.18 6.44
CA ALA A 122 -14.67 -8.49 6.55
C ALA A 122 -15.45 -8.22 5.24
N GLY A 123 -14.84 -7.55 4.27
CA GLY A 123 -15.43 -7.12 3.00
C GLY A 123 -15.12 -5.66 2.67
N SER A 124 -15.55 -5.22 1.49
CA SER A 124 -15.31 -3.86 0.99
C SER A 124 -16.43 -2.89 1.40
N GLU A 125 -16.07 -1.67 1.78
CA GLU A 125 -16.98 -0.59 2.17
C GLU A 125 -16.74 0.65 1.30
N ILE A 126 -17.81 1.25 0.77
CA ILE A 126 -17.71 2.53 0.04
C ILE A 126 -17.70 3.67 1.06
N LEU A 127 -16.57 4.38 1.13
CA LEU A 127 -16.38 5.55 1.99
C LEU A 127 -16.91 6.84 1.34
N GLN A 128 -16.77 6.97 0.02
CA GLN A 128 -17.29 8.09 -0.76
C GLN A 128 -17.75 7.61 -2.15
N GLU A 129 -18.91 8.10 -2.59
CA GLU A 129 -19.37 7.96 -3.97
C GLU A 129 -18.75 9.09 -4.82
N GLY A 130 -18.20 8.74 -5.99
CA GLY A 130 -17.71 9.67 -7.01
C GLY A 130 -18.83 10.35 -7.76
#